data_AF-A0A9E5Y1W0-F1
#
_entry.id   AF-A0A9E5Y1W0-F1
#
_cell.length_a   1.000
_cell.length_b   1.000
_cell.length_c   1.000
_cell.angle_alpha   90.00
_cell.angle_beta   90.00
_cell.angle_gamma   90.00
#
_symmetry.space_group_name_H-M   'P 1'
#
loop_
_entity.id
_entity.type
_entity.pdbx_description
1 polymer ?
#
loop_
_entity_poly.entity_id
_entity_poly.type
_entity_poly.pdbx_seq_one_letter_code
_entity_poly.pdbx_strand_id
1 'polypeptide(L)'
;MLVIAFIMVTAGAAIAAHPELTEQEKLTPCSQCHKEVTPEIYKDWYNSVHGLDNVKCFQCHGTYENLKASPDETNCAACHNAQYMKRPKGKKCWDCHPAHHFFIHK
;
A
#
# COMPACT_ATOMS: atom_id res chain seq x y z
N MET A 1 20.00 -45.27 -11.71
CA MET A 1 19.63 -44.12 -12.57
C MET A 1 18.24 -43.69 -12.14
N LEU A 2 18.14 -42.79 -11.16
CA LEU A 2 16.87 -42.25 -10.67
C LEU A 2 16.56 -40.97 -11.46
N VAL A 3 15.51 -41.01 -12.27
CA VAL A 3 15.04 -39.86 -13.05
C VAL A 3 14.17 -39.01 -12.12
N ILE A 4 14.74 -37.91 -11.61
CA ILE A 4 14.00 -36.90 -10.85
C ILE A 4 13.25 -36.05 -11.88
N ALA A 5 11.94 -36.25 -11.98
CA ALA A 5 11.06 -35.42 -12.80
C ALA A 5 10.90 -34.05 -12.12
N PHE A 6 11.55 -33.02 -12.67
CA PHE A 6 11.30 -31.63 -12.32
C PHE A 6 9.93 -31.22 -12.89
N ILE A 7 8.93 -31.12 -12.03
CA ILE A 7 7.64 -30.52 -12.37
C ILE A 7 7.87 -29.01 -12.48
N MET A 8 7.92 -28.50 -13.72
CA MET A 8 7.85 -27.07 -13.97
C MET A 8 6.43 -26.60 -13.65
N VAL A 9 6.28 -25.83 -12.56
CA VAL A 9 5.05 -25.10 -12.27
C VAL A 9 5.01 -23.89 -13.20
N THR A 10 4.08 -23.89 -14.14
CA THR A 10 3.82 -22.76 -15.04
C THR A 10 3.10 -21.67 -14.26
N ALA A 11 3.79 -20.55 -14.01
CA ALA A 11 3.20 -19.35 -13.44
C ALA A 11 2.25 -18.70 -14.46
N GLY A 12 0.94 -18.90 -14.28
CA GLY A 12 -0.09 -18.12 -14.95
C GLY A 12 -0.11 -16.70 -14.40
N ALA A 13 -0.12 -15.71 -15.28
CA ALA A 13 -0.17 -14.29 -14.94
C ALA A 13 -1.47 -13.97 -14.18
N ALA A 14 -1.39 -13.89 -12.85
CA ALA A 14 -2.40 -13.27 -12.01
C ALA A 14 -2.07 -11.76 -11.90
N ILE A 15 -3.09 -10.91 -12.00
CA ILE A 15 -3.04 -9.53 -11.48
C ILE A 15 -2.45 -9.65 -10.09
N ALA A 16 -1.25 -9.09 -9.83
CA ALA A 16 -0.44 -9.46 -8.67
C ALA A 16 -1.16 -9.12 -7.36
N ALA A 17 -1.97 -10.07 -6.87
CA ALA A 17 -2.43 -10.11 -5.50
C ALA A 17 -1.18 -10.16 -4.62
N HIS A 18 -1.25 -9.52 -3.45
CA HIS A 18 -0.17 -9.57 -2.48
C HIS A 18 0.19 -11.05 -2.23
N PRO A 19 1.48 -11.44 -2.28
CA PRO A 19 1.87 -12.83 -2.07
C PRO A 19 1.43 -13.30 -0.68
N GLU A 20 1.19 -14.61 -0.56
CA GLU A 20 0.94 -15.22 0.74
C GLU A 20 2.18 -15.06 1.63
N LEU A 21 1.98 -14.58 2.84
CA LEU A 21 3.05 -14.36 3.82
C LEU A 21 2.97 -15.38 4.94
N THR A 22 4.13 -15.80 5.43
CA THR A 22 4.24 -16.51 6.70
C THR A 22 3.84 -15.61 7.88
N GLU A 23 3.48 -16.22 9.00
CA GLU A 23 3.16 -15.47 10.23
C GLU A 23 4.32 -14.58 10.71
N GLN A 24 5.57 -15.00 10.47
CA GLN A 24 6.74 -14.21 10.80
C GLN A 24 6.88 -12.97 9.90
N GLU A 25 6.60 -13.11 8.61
CA GLU A 25 6.63 -11.99 7.66
C GLU A 25 5.52 -10.98 7.95
N LYS A 26 4.36 -11.42 8.45
CA LYS A 26 3.27 -10.51 8.89
C LYS A 26 3.65 -9.63 10.08
N LEU A 27 4.71 -9.96 10.83
CA LEU A 27 5.26 -9.10 11.89
C LEU A 27 6.17 -7.98 11.36
N THR A 28 6.47 -8.01 10.06
CA THR A 28 7.38 -7.07 9.41
C THR A 28 6.60 -5.88 8.84
N PRO A 29 7.09 -4.62 9.00
CA PRO A 29 6.45 -3.46 8.38
C PRO A 29 6.41 -3.60 6.85
N CYS A 30 5.28 -3.23 6.24
CA CYS A 30 5.08 -3.32 4.79
C CYS A 30 6.24 -2.65 4.02
N SER A 31 6.73 -1.52 4.53
CA SER A 31 7.80 -0.74 3.92
C SER A 31 9.15 -1.47 3.83
N GLN A 32 9.37 -2.52 4.62
CA GLN A 32 10.61 -3.29 4.58
C GLN A 32 10.72 -4.10 3.28
N CYS A 33 9.64 -4.80 2.89
CA CYS A 33 9.60 -5.51 1.61
C CYS A 33 9.34 -4.56 0.44
N HIS A 34 8.42 -3.59 0.61
CA HIS A 34 8.02 -2.70 -0.49
C HIS A 34 9.09 -1.70 -0.93
N LYS A 35 10.14 -1.50 -0.13
CA LYS A 35 11.36 -0.80 -0.59
C LYS A 35 12.02 -1.51 -1.77
N GLU A 36 11.88 -2.82 -1.88
CA GLU A 36 12.49 -3.65 -2.92
C GLU A 36 11.45 -4.10 -3.96
N VAL A 37 10.25 -4.48 -3.51
CA VAL A 37 9.17 -5.00 -4.38
C VAL A 37 8.52 -3.89 -5.21
N THR A 38 8.32 -2.70 -4.64
CA THR A 38 7.73 -1.54 -5.32
C THR A 38 8.52 -0.26 -5.00
N PRO A 39 9.78 -0.16 -5.45
CA PRO A 39 10.72 0.86 -4.98
C PRO A 39 10.25 2.29 -5.25
N GLU A 40 9.56 2.53 -6.37
CA GLU A 40 9.04 3.85 -6.72
C GLU A 40 7.93 4.29 -5.75
N ILE A 41 6.95 3.43 -5.46
CA ILE A 41 5.89 3.71 -4.48
C ILE A 41 6.49 3.97 -3.09
N TYR A 42 7.46 3.14 -2.69
CA TYR A 42 8.16 3.33 -1.43
C TYR A 42 8.87 4.68 -1.39
N LYS A 43 9.57 5.05 -2.47
CA LYS A 43 10.30 6.32 -2.57
C LYS A 43 9.36 7.52 -2.53
N ASP A 44 8.22 7.45 -3.21
CA ASP A 44 7.23 8.50 -3.20
C ASP A 44 6.68 8.70 -1.79
N TRP A 45 6.23 7.62 -1.15
CA TRP A 45 5.77 7.63 0.24
C TRP A 45 6.84 8.15 1.19
N TYR A 46 8.06 7.61 1.13
CA TYR A 46 9.18 7.96 2.01
C TYR A 46 9.53 9.45 1.94
N ASN A 47 9.41 10.06 0.75
CA ASN A 47 9.67 11.49 0.55
C ASN A 47 8.44 12.38 0.77
N SER A 48 7.26 11.81 1.00
CA SER A 48 6.03 12.55 1.33
C SER A 48 6.00 12.96 2.80
N VAL A 49 5.10 13.89 3.15
CA VAL A 49 4.87 14.29 4.56
C VAL A 49 4.40 13.10 5.39
N HIS A 50 3.55 12.24 4.83
CA HIS A 50 3.13 11.02 5.52
C HIS A 50 4.28 10.04 5.78
N GLY A 51 5.25 9.93 4.87
CA GLY A 51 6.46 9.13 5.11
C GLY A 51 7.35 9.74 6.18
N LEU A 52 7.59 11.05 6.11
CA LEU A 52 8.39 11.79 7.09
C LEU A 52 7.78 11.75 8.50
N ASP A 53 6.46 11.85 8.60
CA ASP A 53 5.69 11.76 9.86
C ASP A 53 5.36 10.31 10.24
N ASN A 54 5.91 9.34 9.53
CA ASN A 54 5.85 7.92 9.84
C ASN A 54 4.43 7.32 9.87
N VAL A 55 3.51 7.90 9.10
CA VAL A 55 2.20 7.30 8.80
C VAL A 55 2.44 6.05 7.97
N LYS A 56 2.23 4.87 8.57
CA LYS A 56 2.55 3.60 7.92
C LYS A 56 1.51 3.25 6.86
N CYS A 57 1.87 2.32 5.99
CA CYS A 57 1.06 1.89 4.87
C CYS A 57 -0.33 1.40 5.33
N PHE A 58 -0.37 0.67 6.45
CA PHE A 58 -1.60 0.05 6.95
C PHE A 58 -2.63 1.07 7.46
N GLN A 59 -2.23 2.26 7.88
CA GLN A 59 -3.19 3.30 8.31
C GLN A 59 -4.13 3.68 7.16
N CYS A 60 -3.66 3.61 5.91
CA CYS A 60 -4.49 3.82 4.73
C CYS A 60 -4.99 2.47 4.17
N HIS A 61 -4.07 1.55 3.90
CA HIS A 61 -4.36 0.35 3.12
C HIS A 61 -4.92 -0.82 3.94
N GLY A 62 -4.91 -0.77 5.27
CA GLY A 62 -5.27 -1.90 6.12
C GLY A 62 -4.08 -2.79 6.49
N THR A 63 -4.30 -3.68 7.45
CA THR A 63 -3.35 -4.72 7.87
C THR A 63 -3.38 -5.90 6.90
N TYR A 64 -2.60 -6.96 7.16
CA TYR A 64 -2.58 -8.13 6.28
C TYR A 64 -3.94 -8.85 6.18
N GLU A 65 -4.81 -8.71 7.18
CA GLU A 65 -6.13 -9.34 7.23
C GLU A 65 -7.19 -8.60 6.40
N ASN A 66 -6.99 -7.30 6.15
CA ASN A 66 -7.98 -6.45 5.48
C ASN A 66 -7.36 -5.50 4.44
N LEU A 67 -6.21 -5.88 3.89
CA LEU A 67 -5.44 -5.09 2.95
C LEU A 67 -6.28 -4.75 1.71
N LYS A 68 -6.25 -3.47 1.34
CA LYS A 68 -6.83 -2.94 0.10
C LYS A 68 -5.77 -2.16 -0.67
N ALA A 69 -5.55 -2.55 -1.92
CA ALA A 69 -4.63 -1.83 -2.81
C ALA A 69 -5.02 -0.36 -2.99
N SER A 70 -6.33 -0.07 -3.06
CA SER A 70 -6.88 1.29 -2.94
C SER A 70 -7.59 1.41 -1.59
N PRO A 71 -7.19 2.35 -0.72
CA PRO A 71 -7.83 2.55 0.57
C PRO A 71 -9.24 3.14 0.42
N ASP A 72 -10.06 3.05 1.46
CA ASP A 72 -11.31 3.81 1.51
C ASP A 72 -11.01 5.27 1.86
N GLU A 73 -11.80 6.20 1.34
CA GLU A 73 -11.61 7.63 1.61
C GLU A 73 -11.79 7.98 3.10
N THR A 74 -12.53 7.14 3.83
CA THR A 74 -12.74 7.28 5.29
C THR A 74 -11.44 7.09 6.07
N ASN A 75 -10.45 6.37 5.55
CA ASN A 75 -9.14 6.26 6.19
C ASN A 75 -8.45 7.63 6.28
N CYS A 76 -8.66 8.51 5.30
CA CYS A 76 -8.17 9.89 5.35
C CYS A 76 -8.89 10.70 6.45
N ALA A 77 -10.18 10.42 6.68
CA ALA A 77 -11.00 11.15 7.64
C ALA A 77 -10.55 10.95 9.10
N ALA A 78 -9.85 9.85 9.42
CA ALA A 78 -9.32 9.59 10.74
C ALA A 78 -8.39 10.71 11.25
N CYS A 79 -7.64 11.35 10.33
CA CYS A 79 -6.75 12.47 10.64
C CYS A 79 -7.18 13.79 9.97
N HIS A 80 -7.84 13.72 8.80
CA HIS A 80 -8.22 14.88 7.97
C HIS A 80 -9.75 15.05 7.87
N ASN A 81 -10.47 14.86 8.98
CA ASN A 81 -11.93 14.90 8.98
C ASN A 81 -12.50 16.22 8.41
N ALA A 82 -11.89 17.36 8.76
CA ALA A 82 -12.36 18.67 8.28
C ALA A 82 -12.26 18.80 6.75
N GLN A 83 -11.19 18.31 6.15
CA GLN A 83 -10.97 18.29 4.70
C GLN A 83 -11.90 17.27 4.05
N TYR A 84 -12.02 16.07 4.63
CA TYR A 84 -12.92 15.01 4.17
C TYR A 84 -14.37 15.53 4.06
N MET A 85 -14.86 16.22 5.08
CA MET A 85 -16.24 16.75 5.10
C MET A 85 -16.47 17.89 4.10
N LYS A 86 -15.42 18.60 3.69
CA LYS A 86 -15.49 19.74 2.75
C LYS A 86 -15.14 19.36 1.31
N ARG A 87 -14.70 18.12 1.04
CA ARG A 87 -14.28 17.70 -0.29
C ARG A 87 -15.44 17.71 -1.30
N PRO A 88 -15.18 17.95 -2.59
CA PRO A 88 -16.20 17.83 -3.61
C PRO A 88 -16.85 16.44 -3.60
N LYS A 89 -18.18 16.38 -3.66
CA LYS A 89 -18.92 15.11 -3.70
C LYS A 89 -18.52 14.30 -4.93
N GLY A 90 -18.33 13.00 -4.74
CA GLY A 90 -17.94 12.07 -5.81
C GLY A 90 -16.48 12.18 -6.27
N LYS A 91 -15.65 12.97 -5.58
CA LYS A 91 -14.20 13.01 -5.77
C LYS A 91 -13.48 12.36 -4.60
N LYS A 92 -12.49 11.55 -4.93
CA LYS A 92 -11.57 10.96 -3.95
C LYS A 92 -10.47 11.95 -3.62
N CYS A 93 -9.89 11.82 -2.44
CA CYS A 93 -8.79 12.69 -2.00
C CYS A 93 -7.64 12.71 -3.03
N TRP A 94 -7.34 11.54 -3.61
CA TRP A 94 -6.25 11.37 -4.55
C TRP A 94 -6.58 11.70 -6.01
N ASP A 95 -7.83 12.10 -6.31
CA ASP A 95 -8.14 12.66 -7.63
C ASP A 95 -7.45 14.02 -7.84
N CYS A 96 -7.13 14.71 -6.74
CA CYS A 96 -6.41 15.99 -6.74
C CYS A 96 -5.06 15.92 -6.01
N HIS A 97 -4.87 14.98 -5.08
CA HIS A 97 -3.64 14.83 -4.29
C HIS A 97 -2.95 13.51 -4.65
N PRO A 98 -1.91 13.53 -5.52
CA PRO A 98 -1.33 12.31 -6.05
C PRO A 98 -0.97 11.32 -4.94
N ALA A 99 -1.46 10.08 -5.08
CA ALA A 99 -1.26 9.03 -4.09
C ALA A 99 0.23 8.84 -3.79
N HIS A 100 0.54 8.57 -2.52
CA HIS A 100 1.92 8.42 -2.01
C HIS A 100 2.81 9.68 -2.12
N HIS A 101 2.38 10.77 -2.76
CA HIS A 101 3.07 12.06 -2.81
C HIS A 101 2.35 13.14 -1.97
N PHE A 102 1.77 12.77 -0.84
CA PHE A 102 1.02 13.73 -0.01
C PHE A 102 1.96 14.78 0.57
N PHE A 103 1.89 16.00 0.03
CA PHE A 103 2.57 17.19 0.53
C PHE A 103 1.58 18.11 1.24
N ILE A 104 2.10 19.03 2.06
CA ILE A 104 1.29 20.04 2.75
C ILE A 104 0.49 20.83 1.71
N HIS A 105 -0.84 20.89 1.88
CA HIS A 105 -1.65 21.92 1.23
C HIS A 105 -1.24 23.27 1.81
N LYS A 106 -0.50 24.06 1.02
CA LYS A 106 -0.33 25.49 1.32
C LYS A 106 -1.54 26.25 0.79
#